data_AF-A0A936GPH8-F1
#
_entry.id   AF-A0A936GPH8-F1
#
_cell.length_a   1.000
_cell.length_b   1.000
_cell.length_c   1.000
_cell.angle_alpha   90.00
_cell.angle_beta   90.00
_cell.angle_gamma   90.00
#
_symmetry.space_group_name_H-M   'P 1'
#
loop_
_entity.id
_entity.type
_entity.pdbx_description
1 polymer ?
#
loop_
_entity_poly.entity_id
_entity_poly.type
_entity_poly.pdbx_seq_one_letter_code
_entity_poly.pdbx_strand_id
1 'polypeptide(L)' 'MVTVKYKNVCDLCGQSVAIKGLTLTTEHNIYNFCCAGCQSIYKLIYINNREQAPDQANGNSKTNNKSKEDN' A
#
# COMPACT_ATOMS: atom_id res chain seq x y z
N MET A 1 -35.02 -5.96 -2.90
CA MET A 1 -33.85 -5.87 -2.00
C MET A 1 -32.62 -5.54 -2.83
N VAL A 2 -32.07 -4.33 -2.71
CA VAL A 2 -30.84 -3.95 -3.42
C VAL A 2 -29.66 -4.50 -2.63
N THR A 3 -28.93 -5.45 -3.21
CA THR A 3 -27.69 -5.97 -2.62
C THR A 3 -26.56 -4.98 -2.90
N VAL A 4 -26.22 -4.16 -1.91
CA VAL A 4 -25.11 -3.23 -2.00
C VAL A 4 -23.80 -4.03 -1.93
N LYS A 5 -23.17 -4.27 -3.08
CA LYS A 5 -21.79 -4.76 -3.10
C LYS A 5 -20.88 -3.62 -2.64
N TYR A 6 -20.38 -3.71 -1.41
CA TYR A 6 -19.29 -2.86 -0.94
C TYR A 6 -18.07 -3.10 -1.85
N LYS A 7 -17.89 -2.23 -2.83
CA LYS A 7 -16.68 -2.20 -3.64
C LYS A 7 -15.55 -1.76 -2.69
N ASN A 8 -14.47 -2.55 -2.63
CA ASN A 8 -13.26 -2.12 -1.94
C ASN A 8 -12.80 -0.83 -2.62
N VAL A 9 -12.83 0.28 -1.89
CA VAL A 9 -12.38 1.60 -2.35
C VAL A 9 -11.04 1.93 -1.73
N CYS A 10 -10.25 2.75 -2.41
CA CYS A 10 -8.97 3.22 -1.94
C CYS A 10 -9.20 4.24 -0.81
N ASP A 11 -8.57 4.03 0.34
CA ASP A 11 -8.71 4.93 1.49
C ASP A 11 -8.01 6.29 1.28
N LEU A 12 -7.15 6.42 0.26
CA LEU A 12 -6.48 7.69 -0.07
C LEU A 12 -7.24 8.52 -1.13
N CYS A 13 -7.74 7.89 -2.20
CA CYS A 13 -8.28 8.60 -3.36
C CYS A 13 -9.74 8.22 -3.71
N GLY A 14 -10.35 7.29 -2.98
CA GLY A 14 -11.75 6.87 -3.17
C GLY A 14 -12.02 6.04 -4.44
N GLN A 15 -11.00 5.74 -5.25
CA GLN A 15 -11.17 4.93 -6.46
C GLN A 15 -11.40 3.45 -6.15
N SER A 16 -12.02 2.73 -7.08
CA SER A 16 -12.24 1.28 -6.94
C SER A 16 -10.91 0.51 -6.94
N VAL A 17 -10.72 -0.38 -5.95
CA VAL A 17 -9.56 -1.26 -5.85
C VAL A 17 -9.79 -2.48 -6.73
N ALA A 18 -9.16 -2.50 -7.90
CA ALA A 18 -9.21 -3.64 -8.82
C ALA A 18 -8.24 -4.78 -8.40
N ILE A 19 -7.19 -4.46 -7.64
CA ILE A 19 -6.06 -5.35 -7.35
C ILE A 19 -6.00 -5.61 -5.84
N LYS A 20 -6.00 -6.89 -5.45
CA LYS A 20 -5.84 -7.30 -4.04
C LYS A 20 -4.35 -7.31 -3.66
N GLY A 21 -4.04 -6.98 -2.40
CA GLY A 21 -2.67 -7.07 -1.85
C GLY A 21 -1.97 -5.75 -1.54
N LEU A 22 -2.62 -4.61 -1.81
CA LEU A 22 -2.12 -3.28 -1.48
C LEU A 22 -2.80 -2.78 -0.20
N THR A 23 -2.48 -3.42 0.92
CA THR A 23 -3.01 -3.04 2.24
C THR A 23 -1.90 -2.59 3.18
N LEU A 24 -2.18 -1.62 4.03
CA LEU A 24 -1.30 -1.20 5.12
C LEU A 24 -2.03 -1.40 6.45
N THR A 25 -1.53 -2.31 7.26
CA THR A 25 -1.99 -2.49 8.63
C THR A 25 -1.22 -1.55 9.53
N THR A 26 -1.94 -0.69 10.26
CA THR A 26 -1.39 0.09 11.37
C THR A 26 -1.93 -0.46 12.69
N GLU A 27 -1.41 0.03 13.81
CA GLU A 27 -1.82 -0.40 15.16
C GLU A 27 -3.33 -0.26 15.40
N HIS A 28 -4.00 0.66 14.68
CA HIS A 28 -5.41 0.96 14.90
C HIS A 28 -6.32 0.46 13.77
N ASN A 29 -5.84 0.40 12.53
CA ASN A 29 -6.70 0.13 11.36
C ASN A 29 -5.95 -0.53 10.19
N ILE A 30 -6.71 -1.22 9.34
CA ILE A 30 -6.24 -1.77 8.06
C ILE A 30 -6.73 -0.85 6.94
N TYR A 31 -5.79 -0.30 6.16
CA TYR A 31 -6.07 0.57 5.02
C TYR A 31 -5.85 -0.18 3.70
N ASN A 32 -6.72 0.05 2.71
CA ASN A 32 -6.70 -0.53 1.37
C ASN A 32 -6.38 0.55 0.32
N PHE A 33 -5.54 0.20 -0.65
CA PHE A 33 -5.10 1.14 -1.70
C PHE A 33 -5.35 0.57 -3.10
N CYS A 34 -5.72 1.43 -4.06
CA CYS A 34 -5.94 1.02 -5.45
C CYS A 34 -4.64 0.74 -6.23
N CYS A 35 -3.50 1.28 -5.78
CA CYS A 35 -2.19 1.13 -6.41
C CYS A 35 -1.05 1.38 -5.42
N ALA A 36 0.17 0.97 -5.78
CA ALA A 36 1.38 1.17 -4.98
C ALA A 36 1.65 2.66 -4.68
N GLY A 37 1.34 3.56 -5.62
CA GLY A 37 1.51 5.00 -5.43
C GLY A 37 0.70 5.56 -4.26
N CYS A 38 -0.56 5.14 -4.11
CA CYS A 38 -1.39 5.57 -2.99
C CYS A 38 -0.85 5.05 -1.65
N GLN A 39 -0.37 3.81 -1.61
CA GLN A 39 0.25 3.24 -0.41
C GLN A 39 1.53 3.99 -0.02
N SER A 40 2.40 4.31 -0.97
CA SER A 40 3.65 5.05 -0.72
C SER A 40 3.39 6.47 -0.22
N ILE A 41 2.45 7.20 -0.83
CA ILE A 41 2.08 8.55 -0.40
C ILE A 41 1.48 8.50 1.00
N TYR A 42 0.56 7.57 1.26
CA TYR A 42 -0.05 7.42 2.57
C TYR A 42 1.00 7.13 3.65
N LYS A 43 1.95 6.23 3.36
CA LYS A 43 3.07 5.94 4.28
C LYS A 43 3.93 7.18 4.53
N LEU A 44 4.22 7.99 3.51
CA LEU A 44 4.99 9.22 3.68
C LEU A 44 4.23 10.24 4.55
N ILE A 45 2.95 10.48 4.25
CA ILE A 45 2.11 11.41 5.04
C ILE A 45 2.02 10.91 6.49
N TYR A 46 1.74 9.62 6.68
CA TYR A 46 1.62 9.01 7.99
C TYR A 46 2.91 9.12 8.82
N ILE A 47 4.09 8.90 8.21
CA ILE A 47 5.40 9.05 8.88
C ILE A 47 5.67 10.52 9.22
N ASN A 48 5.40 11.46 8.31
CA ASN A 48 5.66 12.88 8.58
C ASN A 48 4.72 13.45 9.65
N ASN A 49 3.51 12.92 9.78
CA ASN A 49 2.53 13.37 10.77
C ASN A 49 2.62 12.61 12.11
N ARG A 50 3.49 11.60 12.22
CA ARG A 50 3.74 10.85 13.46
C ARG A 50 5.24 10.85 13.73
N GLU A 51 5.70 11.66 14.67
CA GLU A 51 7.03 11.51 15.26
C GLU A 51 7.15 10.11 15.90
N GLN A 52 7.60 9.13 15.10
CA GLN A 52 8.01 7.75 15.47
C GLN A 52 6.84 6.84 15.96
N ALA A 53 6.77 5.53 15.71
CA ALA A 53 7.80 4.52 15.46
C ALA A 53 7.50 3.62 14.24
N PRO A 54 8.54 3.05 13.60
CA PRO A 54 8.41 2.13 12.48
C PRO A 54 8.39 0.68 13.01
N ASP A 55 7.31 -0.06 12.81
CA ASP A 55 7.42 -1.51 12.70
C ASP A 55 7.27 -1.90 11.24
N GLN A 56 8.40 -2.34 10.68
CA GLN A 56 8.54 -2.67 9.29
C GLN A 56 7.94 -4.04 9.01
N ALA A 57 6.69 -4.09 8.56
CA ALA A 57 6.21 -5.24 7.80
C ALA A 57 6.82 -5.20 6.39
N ASN A 58 8.01 -5.79 6.31
CA ASN A 58 8.66 -6.33 5.13
C ASN A 58 7.63 -6.94 4.14
N GLY A 59 7.46 -6.28 2.99
CA GLY A 59 6.77 -6.80 1.82
C GLY A 59 7.75 -6.77 0.66
N ASN A 60 8.12 -7.96 0.21
CA ASN A 60 9.23 -8.26 -0.70
C ASN A 60 9.36 -7.34 -1.93
N SER A 61 10.60 -7.14 -2.37
CA SER A 61 10.95 -6.96 -3.77
C SER A 61 12.32 -7.58 -3.99
N LYS A 62 12.32 -8.91 -4.06
CA LYS A 62 13.39 -9.65 -4.71
C LYS A 62 13.10 -9.51 -6.21
N THR A 63 13.81 -8.62 -6.89
CA THR A 63 14.03 -8.77 -8.33
C THR A 63 15.52 -8.63 -8.57
N ASN A 64 16.16 -9.79 -8.60
CA ASN A 64 17.51 -9.97 -9.10
C ASN A 64 17.57 -9.40 -10.52
N ASN A 65 18.35 -8.35 -10.72
CA ASN A 65 18.86 -8.00 -12.05
C ASN A 65 20.38 -8.09 -12.01
N LYS A 66 20.89 -9.30 -12.28
CA LYS A 66 22.27 -9.53 -12.69
C LYS A 66 22.32 -9.44 -14.21
N SER A 67 22.88 -8.37 -14.74
CA SER A 67 23.47 -8.36 -16.08
C SER A 67 24.91 -7.90 -15.94
N LYS A 68 25.84 -8.83 -16.17
CA LYS A 68 27.23 -8.54 -16.50
C LYS A 68 27.24 -7.91 -17.90
N GLU A 69 27.96 -6.81 -18.06
CA GLU A 69 28.54 -6.45 -19.35
C GLU A 69 30.05 -6.39 -19.13
N ASP A 70 30.73 -7.41 -19.67
CA ASP A 70 32.17 -7.57 -19.65
C ASP A 70 32.81 -6.43 -20.46
N ASN A 71 33.82 -5.76 -19.89
CA ASN A 71 34.81 -4.96 -20.62
C ASN A 71 36.20 -5.54 -20.37
#